data_AF-A0A6L9SI93-F1
#
_entry.id   AF-A0A6L9SI93-F1
#
_cell.length_a   1.000
_cell.length_b   1.000
_cell.length_c   1.000
_cell.angle_alpha   90.00
_cell.angle_beta   90.00
_cell.angle_gamma   90.00
#
_symmetry.space_group_name_H-M   'P 1'
#
loop_
_entity.id
_entity.type
_entity.pdbx_description
1 polymer ?
#
loop_
_entity_poly.entity_id
_entity_poly.type
_entity_poly.pdbx_seq_one_letter_code
_entity_poly.pdbx_strand_id
1 'polypeptide(L)'
;MDDLATLFGLALESAPPATLIHGVTEPAVSTVMLAAAADVVANGNGTAERWAHDEAIGTLGEQFTEALSLRQAVSGDRARDLLRWRPRSHSAVQDILDGCTPESVGSGA
;
A
#
# COMPACT_ATOMS: atom_id res chain seq x y z
N MET A 1 6.86 3.45 0.95
CA MET A 1 7.13 4.39 -0.19
C MET A 1 8.42 4.03 -0.92
N ASP A 2 9.50 3.71 -0.21
CA ASP A 2 10.82 3.46 -0.78
C ASP A 2 10.86 2.31 -1.80
N ASP A 3 10.03 1.28 -1.61
CA ASP A 3 9.94 0.17 -2.54
C ASP A 3 9.41 0.59 -3.92
N LEU A 4 8.49 1.56 -3.97
CA LEU A 4 7.98 2.11 -5.23
C LEU A 4 9.07 2.95 -5.93
N ALA A 5 9.81 3.75 -5.17
CA ALA A 5 10.94 4.53 -5.71
C ALA A 5 12.03 3.60 -6.28
N THR A 6 12.35 2.51 -5.57
CA THR A 6 13.28 1.48 -6.04
C THR A 6 12.79 0.83 -7.33
N LEU A 7 11.51 0.46 -7.40
CA LEU A 7 10.93 -0.11 -8.61
C LEU A 7 10.98 0.87 -9.79
N PHE A 8 10.71 2.15 -9.54
CA PHE A 8 10.77 3.18 -10.57
C PHE A 8 12.18 3.32 -11.14
N GLY A 9 13.21 3.33 -10.29
CA GLY A 9 14.62 3.31 -10.72
C GLY A 9 14.93 2.09 -11.59
N LEU A 10 14.56 0.89 -11.14
CA LEU A 10 14.75 -0.35 -11.90
C LEU A 10 14.04 -0.30 -13.27
N ALA A 11 12.83 0.27 -13.32
CA ALA A 11 12.07 0.38 -14.55
C ALA A 11 12.74 1.34 -15.55
N LEU A 12 13.26 2.47 -15.08
CA LEU A 12 13.97 3.44 -15.92
C LEU A 12 15.29 2.87 -16.47
N GLU A 13 16.02 2.11 -15.65
CA GLU A 13 17.35 1.63 -16.00
C GLU A 13 17.32 0.35 -16.85
N SER A 14 16.35 -0.53 -16.60
CA SER A 14 16.41 -1.92 -17.07
C SER A 14 15.15 -2.44 -17.74
N ALA A 15 14.02 -1.72 -17.70
CA ALA A 15 12.82 -2.20 -18.37
C ALA A 15 12.94 -2.05 -19.90
N PRO A 16 12.51 -3.05 -20.68
CA PRO A 16 12.32 -2.88 -22.11
C PRO A 16 11.33 -1.73 -22.41
N PRO A 17 11.46 -1.03 -23.54
CA PRO A 17 10.48 -0.03 -23.96
C PRO A 17 9.06 -0.58 -23.96
N ALA A 18 8.09 0.27 -23.64
CA ALA A 18 6.66 -0.07 -23.57
C ALA A 18 6.32 -1.21 -22.57
N THR A 19 7.12 -1.40 -21.54
CA THR A 19 6.82 -2.35 -20.47
C THR A 19 5.81 -1.79 -19.47
N LEU A 20 4.71 -2.51 -19.26
CA LEU A 20 3.78 -2.28 -18.15
C LEU A 20 4.14 -3.21 -16.97
N ILE A 21 4.16 -2.64 -15.76
CA ILE A 21 4.42 -3.35 -14.49
C ILE A 21 3.48 -2.83 -13.40
N HIS A 22 3.11 -3.71 -12.47
CA HIS A 22 2.38 -3.32 -11.26
C HIS A 22 3.35 -3.20 -10.09
N GLY A 23 3.38 -2.02 -9.46
CA GLY A 23 4.19 -1.75 -8.27
C GLY A 23 3.49 -2.14 -6.98
N VAL A 24 3.10 -3.40 -6.85
CA VAL A 24 2.39 -3.92 -5.67
C VAL A 24 3.22 -4.98 -4.96
N THR A 25 3.37 -4.82 -3.64
CA THR A 25 4.12 -5.76 -2.77
C THR A 25 3.26 -6.96 -2.39
N GLU A 26 1.95 -6.75 -2.26
CA GLU A 26 0.94 -7.77 -1.96
C GLU A 26 -0.17 -7.75 -3.02
N PRO A 27 -0.76 -8.90 -3.38
CA PRO A 27 -1.80 -8.93 -4.41
C PRO A 27 -3.06 -8.15 -4.06
N ALA A 28 -3.44 -8.14 -2.79
CA ALA A 28 -4.56 -7.38 -2.25
C ALA A 28 -4.38 -7.23 -0.74
N VAL A 29 -4.95 -6.18 -0.16
CA VAL A 29 -4.94 -5.94 1.29
C VAL A 29 -6.38 -5.76 1.78
N SER A 30 -6.70 -6.34 2.93
CA SER A 30 -8.02 -6.17 3.54
C SER A 30 -8.18 -4.76 4.11
N THR A 31 -9.13 -3.98 3.57
CA THR A 31 -9.45 -2.63 4.06
C THR A 31 -9.87 -2.64 5.54
N VAL A 32 -10.56 -3.70 5.98
CA VAL A 32 -10.96 -3.88 7.39
C VAL A 32 -9.73 -4.04 8.28
N MET A 33 -8.73 -4.80 7.84
CA MET A 33 -7.49 -4.98 8.60
C MET A 33 -6.66 -3.70 8.64
N LEU A 34 -6.61 -2.94 7.54
CA LEU A 34 -5.95 -1.64 7.50
C LEU A 34 -6.60 -0.64 8.46
N ALA A 35 -7.93 -0.55 8.45
CA ALA A 35 -8.67 0.33 9.36
C ALA A 35 -8.48 -0.08 10.83
N ALA A 36 -8.52 -1.38 11.13
CA ALA A 36 -8.26 -1.89 12.47
C ALA A 36 -6.83 -1.59 12.92
N ALA A 37 -5.82 -1.75 12.05
CA ALA A 37 -4.44 -1.39 12.37
C ALA A 37 -4.28 0.11 12.64
N ALA A 38 -4.94 0.96 11.84
CA ALA A 38 -4.94 2.40 12.05
C ALA A 38 -5.59 2.78 13.40
N ASP A 39 -6.68 2.12 13.77
CA ASP A 39 -7.32 2.28 15.08
C ASP A 39 -6.37 1.92 16.23
N VAL A 40 -5.65 0.79 16.14
CA VAL A 40 -4.63 0.41 17.15
C VAL A 40 -3.57 1.50 17.32
N VAL A 41 -3.01 2.01 16.21
CA VAL A 41 -1.96 3.06 16.24
C VAL A 41 -2.51 4.38 16.79
N ALA A 42 -3.80 4.64 16.64
CA ALA A 42 -4.50 5.77 17.24
C ALA A 42 -4.87 5.56 18.73
N ASN A 43 -4.41 4.48 19.37
CA ASN A 43 -4.77 4.04 20.73
C ASN A 43 -6.24 3.61 20.91
N GLY A 44 -6.86 3.15 19.82
CA GLY A 44 -8.15 2.46 19.83
C GLY A 44 -8.05 0.97 20.15
N ASN A 45 -9.14 0.25 19.93
CA ASN A 45 -9.29 -1.16 20.29
C ASN A 45 -9.06 -2.13 19.13
N GLY A 46 -8.58 -1.63 17.99
CA GLY A 46 -8.38 -2.42 16.77
C GLY A 46 -9.69 -2.73 16.05
N THR A 47 -10.62 -1.78 16.07
CA THR A 47 -11.93 -1.92 15.45
C THR A 47 -12.01 -1.19 14.12
N ALA A 48 -12.84 -1.71 13.23
CA ALA A 48 -13.12 -1.10 11.94
C ALA A 48 -14.62 -1.09 11.72
N GLU A 49 -15.20 0.09 11.60
CA GLU A 49 -16.61 0.27 11.30
C GLU A 49 -16.81 0.46 9.78
N ARG A 50 -17.92 -0.06 9.26
CA ARG A 50 -18.27 0.15 7.86
C ARG A 50 -18.75 1.58 7.68
N TRP A 51 -18.15 2.29 6.74
CA TRP A 51 -18.70 3.55 6.26
C TRP A 51 -19.93 3.27 5.40
N ALA A 52 -21.08 3.86 5.75
CA ALA A 52 -22.29 3.74 4.94
C ALA A 52 -22.05 4.35 3.55
N HIS A 53 -22.49 3.64 2.50
CA HIS A 53 -22.19 4.01 1.12
C HIS A 53 -22.75 5.40 0.74
N ASP A 54 -23.99 5.70 1.12
CA ASP A 54 -24.62 7.00 0.83
C ASP A 54 -23.88 8.16 1.53
N GLU A 55 -23.36 7.92 2.73
CA GLU A 55 -22.56 8.89 3.48
C GLU A 55 -21.18 9.10 2.83
N ALA A 56 -20.56 8.02 2.35
CA ALA A 56 -19.31 8.08 1.61
C ALA A 56 -19.47 8.84 0.28
N ILE A 57 -20.58 8.65 -0.45
CA ILE A 57 -20.90 9.44 -1.65
C ILE A 57 -20.99 10.93 -1.31
N GLY A 58 -21.67 11.28 -0.21
CA GLY A 58 -21.78 12.67 0.24
C GLY A 58 -20.44 13.32 0.58
N THR A 59 -19.44 12.52 1.00
CA THR A 59 -18.13 13.01 1.45
C THR A 59 -17.06 12.98 0.37
N LEU A 60 -16.98 11.89 -0.40
CA LEU A 60 -15.94 11.61 -1.39
C LEU A 60 -16.40 11.88 -2.83
N GLY A 61 -17.71 12.01 -3.05
CA GLY A 61 -18.31 11.97 -4.37
C GLY A 61 -18.54 10.55 -4.88
N GLU A 62 -19.44 10.44 -5.86
CA GLU A 62 -19.88 9.16 -6.43
C GLU A 62 -18.72 8.36 -7.03
N GLN A 63 -17.90 8.99 -7.86
CA GLN A 63 -16.82 8.32 -8.60
C GLN A 63 -15.74 7.71 -7.69
N PHE A 64 -15.33 8.43 -6.64
CA PHE A 64 -14.35 7.91 -5.69
C PHE A 64 -14.95 6.84 -4.79
N THR A 65 -16.21 6.99 -4.40
CA THR A 65 -16.90 5.98 -3.59
C THR A 65 -17.04 4.67 -4.36
N GLU A 66 -17.40 4.74 -5.64
CA GLU A 66 -17.43 3.57 -6.53
C GLU A 66 -16.05 2.93 -6.63
N ALA A 67 -15.01 3.71 -6.96
CA ALA A 67 -13.65 3.22 -7.12
C ALA A 67 -13.11 2.53 -5.85
N LEU A 68 -13.37 3.10 -4.66
CA LEU A 68 -12.95 2.53 -3.37
C LEU A 68 -13.82 1.35 -2.90
N SER A 69 -15.02 1.19 -3.45
CA SER A 69 -15.89 0.03 -3.17
C SER A 69 -15.49 -1.21 -3.97
N LEU A 70 -14.68 -1.05 -5.02
CA LEU A 70 -14.17 -2.16 -5.82
C LEU A 70 -13.16 -2.99 -5.04
N ARG A 71 -13.26 -4.32 -5.20
CA ARG A 71 -12.24 -5.24 -4.74
C ARG A 71 -11.29 -5.57 -5.89
N GLN A 72 -10.07 -5.03 -5.82
CA GLN A 72 -9.03 -5.32 -6.80
C GLN A 72 -7.96 -6.23 -6.20
N ALA A 73 -7.53 -7.22 -6.97
CA ALA A 73 -6.38 -8.05 -6.65
C ALA A 73 -5.46 -8.09 -7.87
N VAL A 74 -4.22 -7.66 -7.71
CA VAL A 74 -3.28 -7.42 -8.82
C VAL A 74 -1.94 -8.04 -8.49
N SER A 75 -1.35 -8.82 -9.39
CA SER A 75 -0.02 -9.41 -9.16
C SER A 75 1.11 -8.43 -9.53
N GLY A 76 2.14 -8.40 -8.67
CA GLY A 76 3.42 -7.74 -8.90
C GLY A 76 4.51 -8.65 -9.48
N ASP A 77 4.19 -9.89 -9.88
CA ASP A 77 5.18 -10.91 -10.26
C ASP A 77 6.02 -10.48 -11.45
N ARG A 78 5.42 -9.79 -12.42
CA ARG A 78 6.15 -9.24 -13.57
C ARG A 78 7.29 -8.32 -13.14
N ALA A 79 7.10 -7.49 -12.11
CA ALA A 79 8.16 -6.63 -11.58
C ALA A 79 9.27 -7.44 -10.91
N ARG A 80 8.92 -8.52 -10.18
CA ARG A 80 9.89 -9.42 -9.54
C ARG A 80 10.68 -10.24 -10.55
N ASP A 81 10.01 -10.77 -11.56
CA ASP A 81 10.61 -11.68 -12.53
C ASP A 81 11.48 -10.93 -13.53
N LEU A 82 10.96 -9.82 -14.09
CA LEU A 82 11.64 -9.07 -15.14
C LEU A 82 12.73 -8.16 -14.58
N LEU A 83 12.43 -7.40 -13.52
CA LEU A 83 13.33 -6.38 -12.98
C LEU A 83 14.09 -6.84 -11.74
N ARG A 84 13.89 -8.10 -11.32
CA ARG A 84 14.46 -8.63 -10.07
C ARG A 84 14.13 -7.78 -8.85
N TRP A 85 13.01 -7.05 -8.91
CA TRP A 85 12.57 -6.20 -7.81
C TRP A 85 12.26 -7.04 -6.58
N ARG A 86 12.85 -6.67 -5.45
CA ARG A 86 12.66 -7.30 -4.14
C ARG A 86 12.27 -6.21 -3.13
N PRO A 87 10.98 -5.96 -2.92
CA PRO A 87 10.53 -4.99 -1.93
C PRO A 87 11.01 -5.39 -0.53
N ARG A 88 11.33 -4.38 0.29
CA ARG A 88 11.85 -4.55 1.66
C ARG A 88 10.79 -4.29 2.72
N SER A 89 9.75 -3.52 2.39
CA SER A 89 8.65 -3.22 3.30
C SER A 89 7.90 -4.50 3.72
N HIS A 90 7.27 -4.43 4.88
CA HIS A 90 6.43 -5.52 5.38
C HIS A 90 5.10 -5.53 4.62
N SER A 91 4.11 -6.28 5.12
CA SER A 91 2.74 -6.12 4.61
C SER A 91 2.21 -4.72 4.94
N ALA A 92 1.28 -4.20 4.14
CA ALA A 92 0.73 -2.86 4.35
C ALA A 92 0.08 -2.70 5.75
N VAL A 93 -0.48 -3.78 6.31
CA VAL A 93 -1.01 -3.80 7.68
C VAL A 93 0.11 -3.65 8.70
N GLN A 94 1.22 -4.35 8.51
CA GLN A 94 2.36 -4.31 9.42
C GLN A 94 3.08 -2.95 9.34
N ASP A 95 3.21 -2.37 8.15
CA ASP A 95 3.75 -1.02 7.95
C ASP A 95 2.95 0.05 8.75
N ILE A 96 1.64 -0.11 8.91
CA ILE A 96 0.83 0.75 9.78
C ILE A 96 1.17 0.48 11.25
N LEU A 97 1.13 -0.79 11.67
CA LEU A 97 1.31 -1.19 13.08
C LEU A 97 2.68 -0.81 13.65
N ASP A 98 3.74 -0.94 12.85
CA ASP A 98 5.10 -0.61 13.27
C ASP A 98 5.31 0.91 13.35
N GLY A 99 4.32 1.69 12.91
CA GLY A 99 4.48 3.09 12.55
C GLY A 99 5.39 3.20 11.32
N CYS A 100 5.17 4.21 10.48
CA CYS A 100 6.20 4.59 9.52
C CYS A 100 7.45 4.97 10.31
N THR A 101 8.36 4.03 10.58
CA THR A 101 9.61 4.34 11.25
C THR A 101 10.33 5.35 10.36
N PRO A 102 10.61 6.58 10.82
CA PRO A 102 11.65 7.35 10.17
C PRO A 102 12.93 6.51 10.28
N GLU A 103 13.77 6.52 9.24
CA GLU A 103 15.14 5.99 9.34
C GLU A 103 15.71 6.41 10.69
N SER A 104 16.18 5.43 11.47
CA SER A 104 16.85 5.69 12.74
C SER A 104 17.99 6.67 12.48
N VAL A 105 17.79 7.95 12.81
CA VAL A 105 18.86 8.93 12.82
C VAL A 105 19.89 8.37 13.78
N GLY A 106 21.04 7.98 13.21
CA GLY A 106 22.13 7.36 13.95
C GLY A 106 22.43 8.18 15.19
N SER A 107 22.31 7.53 16.35
CA SER A 107 22.91 8.01 17.58
C SER A 107 24.43 7.89 17.40
N GLY A 108 25.02 8.93 16.80
CA GLY A 108 26.45 9.18 16.84
C GLY A 108 26.82 9.70 18.21
N ALA A 109 27.63 8.92 18.91
CA ALA A 109 28.28 9.24 20.17
C ALA A 109 29.19 10.47 20.09
#